data_AF-A0A8H6ZBR9-F1
#
_entry.id   AF-A0A8H6ZBR9-F1
#
_cell.length_a   1.000
_cell.length_b   1.000
_cell.length_c   1.000
_cell.angle_alpha   90.00
_cell.angle_beta   90.00
_cell.angle_gamma   90.00
#
_symmetry.space_group_name_H-M   'P 1'
#
loop_
_entity.id
_entity.type
_entity.pdbx_description
1 polymer ?
#
loop_
_entity_poly.entity_id
_entity_poly.type
_entity_poly.pdbx_seq_one_letter_code
_entity_poly.pdbx_strand_id
1 'polypeptide(L)'
;MRALRNSLFNGTSLPSYRHYHTTMTAGKYIVLFKPDATDDQVAMFFNSDASFTSLKSEGKIKHTYDMPGYKGFAAELSSEQLDDFQSLKNKGGIIDSIEADGVVTTQ
;
A
#
# COMPACT_ATOMS: atom_id res chain seq x y z
N MET A 1 33.80 -52.47 8.54
CA MET A 1 33.27 -53.57 7.70
C MET A 1 31.76 -53.43 7.60
N ARG A 2 31.27 -53.55 6.35
CA ARG A 2 29.92 -53.96 5.90
C ARG A 2 28.69 -53.10 6.25
N ALA A 3 28.20 -52.49 5.19
CA ALA A 3 26.84 -52.00 4.97
C ALA A 3 25.80 -53.13 4.87
N LEU A 4 24.51 -52.73 5.01
CA LEU A 4 23.32 -52.98 4.16
C LEU A 4 22.08 -52.84 5.08
N ARG A 5 21.04 -52.06 4.76
CA ARG A 5 20.07 -52.32 3.67
C ARG A 5 19.23 -51.07 3.31
N ASN A 6 18.88 -50.98 2.03
CA ASN A 6 17.90 -50.10 1.40
C ASN A 6 16.48 -50.23 1.97
N SER A 7 15.67 -49.16 1.90
CA SER A 7 14.54 -49.04 0.96
C SER A 7 13.51 -47.98 1.37
N LEU A 8 13.34 -46.97 0.50
CA LEU A 8 12.11 -46.26 0.09
C LEU A 8 11.20 -45.63 1.16
N PHE A 9 10.99 -44.31 1.10
CA PHE A 9 9.66 -43.72 0.84
C PHE A 9 9.77 -42.22 0.53
N ASN A 10 9.39 -41.91 -0.71
CA ASN A 10 8.72 -40.74 -1.26
C ASN A 10 8.90 -39.36 -0.63
N GLY A 11 9.38 -38.45 -1.48
CA GLY A 11 9.16 -37.02 -1.32
C GLY A 11 7.68 -36.67 -1.32
N THR A 12 7.35 -35.74 -0.44
CA THR A 12 6.33 -34.74 -0.70
C THR A 12 7.03 -33.39 -0.58
N SER A 13 7.46 -32.89 -1.74
CA SER A 13 7.60 -31.46 -1.97
C SER A 13 6.37 -30.79 -1.40
N LEU A 14 6.53 -30.01 -0.33
CA LEU A 14 5.48 -29.10 0.10
C LEU A 14 5.17 -28.20 -1.09
N PRO A 15 3.89 -28.00 -1.45
CA PRO A 15 3.54 -27.14 -2.55
C PRO A 15 4.09 -25.75 -2.21
N SER A 16 4.98 -25.25 -3.07
CA SER A 16 5.42 -23.87 -3.03
C SER A 16 4.16 -23.02 -3.03
N TYR A 17 3.80 -22.48 -1.85
CA TYR A 17 2.83 -21.42 -1.76
C TYR A 17 3.48 -20.27 -2.52
N ARG A 18 3.15 -20.16 -3.81
CA ARG A 18 3.26 -18.90 -4.52
C ARG A 18 2.33 -17.98 -3.74
N HIS A 19 2.87 -17.35 -2.70
CA HIS A 19 2.42 -16.03 -2.34
C HIS A 19 2.44 -15.29 -3.67
N TYR A 20 1.25 -14.99 -4.19
CA TYR A 20 1.12 -13.81 -5.00
C TYR A 20 1.57 -12.67 -4.10
N HIS A 21 2.88 -12.44 -4.02
CA HIS A 21 3.35 -11.08 -3.95
C HIS A 21 2.86 -10.50 -5.27
N THR A 22 1.63 -9.98 -5.26
CA THR A 22 1.37 -8.76 -6.00
C THR A 22 2.47 -7.84 -5.52
N THR A 23 3.58 -7.79 -6.26
CA THR A 23 4.56 -6.72 -6.10
C THR A 23 3.74 -5.47 -6.30
N MET A 24 3.40 -4.81 -5.19
CA MET A 24 2.71 -3.54 -5.20
C MET A 24 3.59 -2.59 -5.99
N THR A 25 3.26 -2.38 -7.26
CA THR A 25 4.13 -1.64 -8.16
C THR A 25 4.07 -0.17 -7.76
N ALA A 26 5.25 0.41 -7.55
CA ALA A 26 5.40 1.85 -7.44
C ALA A 26 4.67 2.55 -8.60
N GLY A 27 4.04 3.68 -8.34
CA GLY A 27 3.14 4.29 -9.31
C GLY A 27 2.45 5.55 -8.80
N LYS A 28 1.55 6.10 -9.61
CA LYS A 28 0.72 7.23 -9.23
C LYS A 28 -0.54 6.71 -8.57
N TYR A 29 -0.88 7.30 -7.43
CA TYR A 29 -2.05 6.90 -6.65
C TYR A 29 -2.79 8.11 -6.12
N ILE A 30 -4.09 7.93 -5.93
CA ILE A 30 -4.96 8.82 -5.16
C ILE A 30 -5.24 8.11 -3.83
N VAL A 31 -4.96 8.78 -2.73
CA VAL A 31 -5.24 8.33 -1.36
C VAL A 31 -6.34 9.21 -0.80
N LEU A 32 -7.47 8.62 -0.43
CA LEU A 32 -8.62 9.31 0.15
C LEU A 32 -8.75 8.98 1.63
N PHE A 33 -9.04 10.01 2.42
CA PHE A 33 -9.40 9.87 3.83
C PHE A 33 -10.88 9.51 3.96
N LYS A 34 -11.21 8.90 5.10
CA LYS A 34 -12.59 8.58 5.43
C LYS A 34 -13.43 9.85 5.50
N PRO A 35 -14.72 9.77 5.11
CA PRO A 35 -15.62 10.92 5.10
C PRO A 35 -15.89 11.48 6.52
N ASP A 36 -15.68 10.67 7.56
CA ASP A 36 -15.80 11.05 8.96
C ASP A 36 -14.47 11.51 9.59
N ALA A 37 -13.37 11.52 8.84
CA ALA A 37 -12.09 12.02 9.33
C ALA A 37 -12.20 13.52 9.62
N THR A 38 -11.86 13.92 10.84
CA THR A 38 -11.91 15.32 11.25
C THR A 38 -10.77 16.12 10.62
N ASP A 39 -10.95 17.43 10.50
CA ASP A 39 -9.90 18.32 10.00
C ASP A 39 -8.61 18.21 10.83
N ASP A 40 -8.74 18.03 12.15
CA ASP A 40 -7.60 17.81 13.04
C ASP A 40 -6.88 16.49 12.74
N GLN A 41 -7.60 15.40 12.48
CA GLN A 41 -6.99 14.11 12.12
C GLN A 41 -6.24 14.19 10.79
N VAL A 42 -6.82 14.87 9.80
CA VAL A 42 -6.19 15.09 8.50
C VAL A 42 -4.96 15.98 8.64
N ALA A 43 -5.05 17.06 9.41
CA ALA A 43 -3.91 17.94 9.69
C ALA A 43 -2.81 17.20 10.45
N MET A 44 -3.14 16.37 11.44
CA MET A 44 -2.17 15.55 12.16
C MET A 44 -1.47 14.57 11.20
N PHE A 45 -2.21 13.92 10.30
CA PHE A 45 -1.61 13.05 9.29
C PHE A 45 -0.61 13.80 8.40
N PHE A 46 -1.00 14.96 7.86
CA PHE A 46 -0.13 15.76 7.01
C PHE A 46 1.15 16.28 7.71
N ASN A 47 1.11 16.42 9.04
CA ASN A 47 2.23 16.92 9.82
C ASN A 47 3.10 15.82 10.43
N SER A 48 2.57 14.61 10.64
CA SER A 48 3.22 13.58 11.46
C SER A 48 3.41 12.23 10.77
N ASP A 49 2.70 11.95 9.67
CA ASP A 49 2.88 10.69 8.95
C ASP A 49 4.25 10.68 8.22
N ALA A 50 5.07 9.68 8.52
CA ALA A 50 6.43 9.58 8.00
C ALA A 50 6.44 9.41 6.47
N SER A 51 5.54 8.60 5.94
CA SER A 51 5.44 8.31 4.51
C SER A 51 4.95 9.55 3.75
N PHE A 52 3.97 10.28 4.29
CA PHE A 52 3.52 11.57 3.74
C PHE A 52 4.61 12.65 3.79
N THR A 53 5.31 12.80 4.92
CA THR A 53 6.36 13.82 5.06
C THR A 53 7.56 13.55 4.15
N SER A 54 7.95 12.28 3.96
CA SER A 54 8.94 11.88 2.94
C SER A 54 8.45 12.25 1.53
N LEU A 55 7.23 11.86 1.14
CA LEU A 55 6.65 12.21 -0.16
C LEU A 55 6.64 13.72 -0.41
N LYS A 56 6.31 14.51 0.61
CA LYS A 56 6.28 15.97 0.54
C LYS A 56 7.69 16.54 0.34
N SER A 57 8.68 16.04 1.08
CA SER A 57 10.08 16.47 0.94
C SER A 57 10.70 16.10 -0.42
N GLU A 58 10.26 14.98 -0.99
CA GLU A 58 10.69 14.49 -2.31
C GLU A 58 9.92 15.13 -3.48
N GLY A 59 8.94 16.01 -3.21
CA GLY A 59 8.11 16.62 -4.26
C GLY A 59 7.21 15.63 -5.00
N LYS A 60 6.87 14.51 -4.36
CA LYS A 60 6.05 13.42 -4.94
C LYS A 60 4.55 13.61 -4.73
N ILE A 61 4.13 14.52 -3.85
CA ILE A 61 2.75 14.96 -3.74
C ILE A 61 2.41 15.83 -4.96
N LYS A 62 1.48 15.38 -5.80
CA LYS A 62 1.05 16.09 -7.02
C LYS A 62 -0.13 17.00 -6.77
N HIS A 63 -1.03 16.59 -5.87
CA HIS A 63 -2.23 17.35 -5.55
C HIS A 63 -2.76 16.97 -4.17
N THR A 64 -3.47 17.89 -3.53
CA THR A 64 -4.18 17.66 -2.26
C THR A 64 -5.64 18.02 -2.45
N TYR A 65 -6.54 17.13 -2.05
CA TYR A 65 -7.98 17.36 -2.09
C TYR A 65 -8.42 17.83 -0.71
N ASP A 66 -9.11 18.97 -0.65
CA ASP A 66 -9.65 19.53 0.59
C ASP A 66 -11.09 20.03 0.38
N MET A 67 -11.97 19.12 -0.07
CA MET A 67 -13.38 19.39 -0.25
C MET A 67 -14.18 18.76 0.90
N PRO A 68 -15.31 19.34 1.34
CA PRO A 68 -16.17 18.72 2.35
C PRO A 68 -16.60 17.30 1.93
N GLY A 69 -16.28 16.31 2.75
CA GLY A 69 -16.57 14.89 2.46
C GLY A 69 -15.65 14.25 1.40
N TYR A 70 -14.63 14.97 0.90
CA TYR A 70 -13.66 14.46 -0.05
C TYR A 70 -12.28 15.08 0.21
N LYS A 71 -11.54 14.45 1.15
CA LYS A 71 -10.20 14.88 1.55
C LYS A 71 -9.19 13.79 1.21
N GLY A 72 -7.99 14.19 0.80
CA GLY A 72 -6.97 13.23 0.39
C GLY A 72 -5.81 13.88 -0.35
N PHE A 73 -5.03 13.06 -1.05
CA PHE A 73 -3.92 13.53 -1.88
C PHE A 73 -3.62 12.57 -3.02
N ALA A 74 -3.06 13.12 -4.10
CA ALA A 74 -2.48 12.36 -5.20
C ALA A 74 -0.95 12.39 -5.10
N ALA A 75 -0.30 11.24 -5.22
CA ALA A 75 1.14 11.13 -5.10
C ALA A 75 1.74 10.00 -5.94
N GLU A 76 3.03 10.13 -6.24
CA GLU A 76 3.85 9.01 -6.72
C GLU A 76 4.37 8.21 -5.52
N LEU A 77 3.85 7.00 -5.34
CA LEU A 77 4.18 6.13 -4.21
C LEU A 77 5.21 5.07 -4.62
N SER A 78 6.19 4.82 -3.74
CA SER A 78 6.97 3.59 -3.78
C SER A 78 6.11 2.38 -3.35
N SER A 79 6.60 1.17 -3.60
CA SER A 79 5.97 -0.06 -3.11
C SER A 79 5.84 -0.06 -1.58
N GLU A 80 6.87 0.41 -0.87
CA GLU A 80 6.90 0.52 0.59
C GLU A 80 5.88 1.54 1.11
N GLN A 81 5.81 2.73 0.51
CA GLN A 81 4.83 3.76 0.89
C GLN A 81 3.39 3.30 0.63
N LEU A 82 3.16 2.53 -0.43
CA LEU A 82 1.87 1.94 -0.73
C LEU A 82 1.50 0.86 0.30
N ASP A 83 2.44 -0.01 0.67
CA ASP A 83 2.26 -1.00 1.74
C ASP A 83 1.93 -0.34 3.09
N ASP A 84 2.59 0.77 3.41
CA ASP A 84 2.34 1.55 4.63
C ASP A 84 0.92 2.11 4.66
N PHE A 85 0.49 2.79 3.59
CA PHE A 85 -0.86 3.35 3.52
C PHE A 85 -1.94 2.28 3.49
N GLN A 86 -1.70 1.15 2.82
CA GLN A 86 -2.61 0.00 2.89
C GLN A 86 -2.68 -0.59 4.30
N SER A 87 -1.56 -0.65 5.01
CA SER A 87 -1.53 -1.09 6.40
C SER A 87 -2.31 -0.13 7.31
N LEU A 88 -2.20 1.19 7.12
CA LEU A 88 -3.01 2.18 7.83
C LEU A 88 -4.51 1.98 7.55
N LYS A 89 -4.89 1.79 6.30
CA LYS A 89 -6.27 1.49 5.91
C LYS A 89 -6.79 0.22 6.59
N ASN A 90 -6.05 -0.88 6.50
CA ASN A 90 -6.45 -2.19 7.01
C ASN A 90 -6.56 -2.24 8.55
N LYS A 91 -5.82 -1.40 9.26
CA LYS A 91 -5.91 -1.25 10.73
C LYS A 91 -7.08 -0.37 11.17
N GLY A 92 -7.89 0.12 10.23
CA GLY A 92 -9.00 1.03 10.53
C GLY A 92 -8.56 2.47 10.77
N GLY A 93 -7.39 2.87 10.28
CA GLY A 93 -6.90 4.25 10.33
C GLY A 93 -7.76 5.23 9.53
N ILE A 94 -7.25 6.44 9.28
CA ILE A 94 -8.02 7.51 8.64
C ILE A 94 -8.16 7.37 7.12
N ILE A 95 -7.47 6.41 6.49
CA ILE A 95 -7.51 6.17 5.05
C ILE A 95 -8.71 5.29 4.72
N ASP A 96 -9.47 5.69 3.70
CA ASP A 96 -10.65 4.97 3.19
C ASP A 96 -10.30 4.16 1.93
N SER A 97 -9.76 4.84 0.91
CA SER A 97 -9.41 4.22 -0.35
C SER A 97 -8.03 4.65 -0.84
N ILE A 98 -7.42 3.76 -1.62
CA ILE A 98 -6.17 3.98 -2.33
C ILE A 98 -6.40 3.43 -3.73
N GLU A 99 -6.32 4.30 -4.72
CA GLU A 99 -6.65 3.99 -6.12
C GLU A 99 -5.46 4.32 -7.00
N ALA A 100 -5.11 3.42 -7.91
CA ALA A 100 -4.09 3.71 -8.91
C ALA A 100 -4.62 4.79 -9.87
N ASP A 101 -3.84 5.83 -10.10
CA ASP A 101 -4.15 6.89 -11.06
C ASP A 101 -4.18 6.29 -12.47
N GLY A 102 -5.38 6.13 -13.01
CA GLY A 102 -5.64 5.51 -14.30
C GLY A 102 -5.73 6.55 -15.41
N VAL A 103 -5.24 6.20 -16.61
CA VAL A 103 -5.50 7.00 -17.81
C VAL A 103 -6.96 6.79 -18.22
N VAL A 104 -7.77 7.86 -18.17
CA VAL A 104 -9.11 7.83 -18.75
C VAL A 104 -8.98 7.96 -20.27
N THR A 105 -9.27 6.88 -21.00
CA THR A 105 -9.42 6.93 -22.46
C THR A 105 -10.89 7.19 -22.80
N THR A 106 -11.19 8.33 -23.41
CA THR A 106 -12.52 8.60 -23.98
C THR A 106 -12.76 7.69 -25.17
N GLN A 107 -13.93 7.02 -25.23
CA GLN A 107 -14.38 6.22 -26.37
C GLN A 107 -15.16 7.07 -27.38
#